data_AF-A3JWQ9-F1
#
_entry.id   AF-A3JWQ9-F1
#
_cell.length_a   1.000
_cell.length_b   1.000
_cell.length_c   1.000
_cell.angle_alpha   90.00
_cell.angle_beta   90.00
_cell.angle_gamma   90.00
#
_symmetry.space_group_name_H-M   'P 1'
#
loop_
_entity.id
_entity.type
_entity.pdbx_description
1 polymer ?
#
loop_
_entity_poly.entity_id
_entity_poly.type
_entity_poly.pdbx_seq_one_letter_code
_entity_poly.pdbx_strand_id
1 'polypeptide(L)'
;MTSQTCFVQWILAAWQIKGVDLDSYYGVKLNADRIYIKTRQGVMPPDPERRWDDAMLETFHNWIAQNYPHGKTQRASEIYGKATSDLGIRRDITTYSQPEIDQLKKAFQGIMDLPDDDPNSYFQVAGMHWLPAPDVYCRHHENAYNPWHRAYMFRFENALRSIAGCEDITMPYWNIYSGALPAIFDEAPFNSYTLPQDLEQLDGNVKYKKGYATSRFSHAKIKQELLDYDVNTHIDDALAAHWWEDFNGWSNGQGTHTGIIRAHDGGHDSIGPTMADQDVAAFDPIFWFFHSNWDRLWWRWQQEVGATDVTSFKKLIHEDPFWFNDDVINHLLPFDTSSPKMISLTDLGADYEHPVDEVVPSSGFQMLANASATTSFRLQSTQKAAVKVTGINRLKIAGTFSVALQVDGKTIAKQAVFQPNTPESCPTCIKNGTANLVFEVDVSKISNGKIGIEIMAMGPDGEREVFPAKEAGDPQIEVHLLMHE
;
A
#
# COMPACT_ATOMS: atom_id res chain seq x y z
N MET A 1 47.38 -7.06 4.31
CA MET A 1 46.19 -7.54 5.03
C MET A 1 45.12 -6.49 4.84
N THR A 2 44.11 -6.81 4.05
CA THR A 2 43.22 -5.88 3.33
C THR A 2 42.04 -5.43 4.18
N SER A 3 41.66 -4.15 4.00
CA SER A 3 40.73 -3.33 4.80
C SER A 3 39.25 -3.72 4.74
N GLN A 4 38.87 -4.87 4.19
CA GLN A 4 37.46 -5.27 4.06
C GLN A 4 36.89 -5.94 5.33
N THR A 5 37.73 -6.50 6.19
CA THR A 5 37.26 -7.33 7.33
C THR A 5 36.98 -6.52 8.61
N CYS A 6 37.38 -5.25 8.69
CA CYS A 6 37.13 -4.40 9.87
C CYS A 6 35.87 -3.53 9.77
N PHE A 7 35.25 -3.39 8.59
CA PHE A 7 34.15 -2.44 8.34
C PHE A 7 32.82 -2.89 8.96
N VAL A 8 32.56 -4.19 8.98
CA VAL A 8 31.27 -4.77 9.40
C VAL A 8 31.13 -4.83 10.91
N GLN A 9 32.20 -5.12 11.66
CA GLN A 9 32.09 -5.58 13.06
C GLN A 9 31.69 -4.52 14.12
N TRP A 10 31.71 -3.22 13.79
CA TRP A 10 31.53 -2.17 14.82
C TRP A 10 30.30 -1.27 14.61
N ILE A 11 29.75 -1.22 13.40
CA ILE A 11 28.40 -0.65 13.16
C ILE A 11 27.34 -1.42 13.98
N LEU A 12 27.58 -2.72 14.19
CA LEU A 12 26.76 -3.68 14.94
C LEU A 12 26.52 -3.25 16.40
N ALA A 13 27.54 -2.68 17.05
CA ALA A 13 27.53 -2.42 18.49
C ALA A 13 26.65 -1.22 18.90
N ALA A 14 26.36 -0.29 17.98
CA ALA A 14 25.56 0.91 18.27
C ALA A 14 24.07 0.76 17.92
N TRP A 15 23.69 -0.22 17.08
CA TRP A 15 22.32 -0.38 16.53
C TRP A 15 21.55 -1.61 17.03
N GLN A 16 22.20 -2.60 17.65
CA GLN A 16 21.49 -3.66 18.39
C GLN A 16 20.54 -3.10 19.48
N ILE A 17 20.80 -1.89 19.99
CA ILE A 17 20.00 -1.21 21.02
C ILE A 17 18.68 -0.63 20.45
N LYS A 18 18.49 -0.56 19.13
CA LYS A 18 17.28 0.00 18.47
C LYS A 18 16.54 -0.98 17.54
N GLY A 19 16.84 -2.28 17.63
CA GLY A 19 16.08 -3.33 16.93
C GLY A 19 16.30 -3.40 15.42
N VAL A 20 17.42 -2.88 14.90
CA VAL A 20 17.77 -3.00 13.48
C VAL A 20 18.87 -4.03 13.31
N ASP A 21 18.58 -5.09 12.55
CA ASP A 21 19.57 -6.08 12.13
C ASP A 21 20.52 -5.46 11.10
N LEU A 22 21.78 -5.26 11.51
CA LEU A 22 22.90 -4.90 10.63
C LEU A 22 23.92 -6.03 10.54
N ASP A 23 23.67 -7.14 11.25
CA ASP A 23 24.55 -8.30 11.37
C ASP A 23 24.38 -9.22 10.15
N SER A 24 23.21 -9.23 9.53
CA SER A 24 22.92 -10.01 8.32
C SER A 24 22.92 -9.17 7.05
N TYR A 25 23.32 -9.78 5.93
CA TYR A 25 23.22 -9.20 4.60
C TYR A 25 21.78 -8.71 4.31
N TYR A 26 20.78 -9.49 4.72
CA TYR A 26 19.38 -9.13 4.56
C TYR A 26 19.01 -7.94 5.44
N GLY A 27 19.44 -7.90 6.69
CA GLY A 27 19.27 -6.75 7.57
C GLY A 27 19.84 -5.45 6.96
N VAL A 28 21.02 -5.52 6.34
CA VAL A 28 21.62 -4.40 5.61
C VAL A 28 20.87 -4.05 4.32
N LYS A 29 20.47 -5.05 3.49
CA LYS A 29 19.68 -4.85 2.25
C LYS A 29 18.36 -4.15 2.56
N LEU A 30 17.67 -4.65 3.57
CA LEU A 30 16.34 -4.24 3.98
C LEU A 30 16.30 -2.87 4.68
N ASN A 31 17.41 -2.43 5.28
CA ASN A 31 17.54 -1.11 5.91
C ASN A 31 18.41 -0.14 5.10
N ALA A 32 18.73 -0.46 3.85
CA ALA A 32 19.74 0.26 3.10
C ALA A 32 19.38 1.73 2.86
N ASP A 33 18.09 2.03 2.63
CA ASP A 33 17.58 3.39 2.51
C ASP A 33 17.90 4.22 3.76
N ARG A 34 17.62 3.66 4.94
CA ARG A 34 17.78 4.30 6.24
C ARG A 34 19.23 4.41 6.64
N ILE A 35 20.05 3.39 6.36
CA ILE A 35 21.48 3.41 6.59
C ILE A 35 22.06 4.57 5.78
N TYR A 36 21.78 4.62 4.47
CA TYR A 36 22.26 5.68 3.59
C TYR A 36 21.81 7.07 4.03
N ILE A 37 20.52 7.26 4.36
CA ILE A 37 19.98 8.53 4.85
C ILE A 37 20.68 8.97 6.13
N LYS A 38 20.80 8.10 7.13
CA LYS A 38 21.35 8.48 8.44
C LYS A 38 22.85 8.72 8.39
N THR A 39 23.58 7.99 7.54
CA THR A 39 25.00 8.25 7.32
C THR A 39 25.21 9.56 6.55
N ARG A 40 24.40 9.83 5.52
CA ARG A 40 24.45 11.08 4.74
C ARG A 40 24.12 12.31 5.56
N GLN A 41 23.11 12.23 6.43
CA GLN A 41 22.73 13.32 7.34
C GLN A 41 23.81 13.59 8.41
N GLY A 42 24.90 12.80 8.44
CA GLY A 42 25.94 12.90 9.45
C GLY A 42 25.43 12.57 10.85
N VAL A 43 24.30 11.89 10.98
CA VAL A 43 23.74 11.46 12.28
C VAL A 43 24.31 10.10 12.67
N MET A 44 24.89 9.37 11.71
CA MET A 44 25.44 8.04 11.88
C MET A 44 26.82 7.85 11.24
N PRO A 45 27.70 7.07 11.89
CA PRO A 45 27.65 6.72 13.31
C PRO A 45 27.61 7.93 14.27
N PRO A 46 27.13 7.74 15.52
CA PRO A 46 27.03 8.82 16.50
C PRO A 46 28.41 9.38 16.87
N ASP A 47 29.44 8.54 16.77
CA ASP A 47 30.85 8.89 16.88
C ASP A 47 31.29 9.69 15.64
N PRO A 48 31.61 11.01 15.78
CA PRO A 48 31.97 11.86 14.66
C PRO A 48 33.19 11.38 13.87
N GLU A 49 34.14 10.71 14.52
CA GLU A 49 35.39 10.24 13.87
C GLU A 49 35.16 9.04 12.96
N ARG A 50 34.00 8.39 13.05
CA ARG A 50 33.62 7.20 12.28
C ARG A 50 32.55 7.48 11.24
N ARG A 51 32.12 8.73 11.11
CA ARG A 51 31.13 9.13 10.11
C ARG A 51 31.64 8.77 8.73
N TRP A 52 30.71 8.35 7.88
CA TRP A 52 31.05 8.00 6.51
C TRP A 52 31.50 9.26 5.77
N ASP A 53 32.60 9.13 5.05
CA ASP A 53 33.02 10.10 4.06
C ASP A 53 32.19 9.91 2.78
N ASP A 54 32.34 10.87 1.86
CA ASP A 54 31.60 10.86 0.59
C ASP A 54 31.84 9.59 -0.22
N ALA A 55 33.04 8.99 -0.13
CA ALA A 55 33.40 7.78 -0.85
C ALA A 55 32.68 6.53 -0.29
N MET A 56 32.54 6.42 1.03
CA MET A 56 31.76 5.37 1.67
C MET A 56 30.27 5.51 1.38
N LEU A 57 29.75 6.74 1.39
CA LEU A 57 28.37 7.04 0.99
C LEU A 57 28.11 6.65 -0.46
N GLU A 58 28.99 7.04 -1.38
CA GLU A 58 28.89 6.71 -2.80
C GLU A 58 28.98 5.19 -3.04
N THR A 59 29.86 4.49 -2.32
CA THR A 59 29.99 3.02 -2.42
C THR A 59 28.71 2.31 -2.00
N PHE A 60 28.11 2.73 -0.89
CA PHE A 60 26.88 2.12 -0.38
C PHE A 60 25.68 2.46 -1.27
N HIS A 61 25.59 3.70 -1.74
CA HIS A 61 24.61 4.12 -2.75
C HIS A 61 24.70 3.27 -4.03
N ASN A 62 25.92 3.03 -4.53
CA ASN A 62 26.16 2.19 -5.70
C ASN A 62 25.79 0.72 -5.45
N TRP A 63 25.95 0.21 -4.23
CA TRP A 63 25.52 -1.14 -3.88
C TRP A 63 23.99 -1.29 -3.90
N ILE A 64 23.26 -0.28 -3.42
CA ILE A 64 21.79 -0.24 -3.52
C ILE A 64 21.36 -0.13 -4.99
N ALA A 65 21.98 0.78 -5.75
CA ALA A 65 21.71 0.99 -7.17
C ALA A 65 21.92 -0.29 -8.03
N GLN A 66 22.81 -1.18 -7.58
CA GLN A 66 23.10 -2.45 -8.27
C GLN A 66 22.20 -3.60 -7.82
N ASN A 67 21.07 -3.29 -7.16
CA ASN A 67 20.12 -4.24 -6.60
C ASN A 67 20.77 -5.21 -5.59
N TYR A 68 21.58 -4.65 -4.68
CA TYR A 68 22.17 -5.39 -3.57
C TYR A 68 22.89 -6.66 -4.08
N PRO A 69 23.97 -6.55 -4.86
CA PRO A 69 24.62 -7.75 -5.38
C PRO A 69 25.23 -8.58 -4.24
N HIS A 70 24.84 -9.85 -4.14
CA HIS A 70 25.51 -10.85 -3.31
C HIS A 70 26.55 -11.60 -4.16
N GLY A 71 27.75 -11.05 -4.33
CA GLY A 71 28.71 -11.58 -5.30
C GLY A 71 28.29 -11.31 -6.77
N LYS A 72 28.86 -12.05 -7.74
CA LYS A 72 28.75 -11.71 -9.17
C LYS A 72 27.32 -11.84 -9.71
N THR A 73 26.94 -10.81 -10.44
CA THR A 73 25.58 -10.38 -10.81
C THR A 73 24.88 -11.23 -11.87
N GLN A 74 23.57 -11.42 -11.68
CA GLN A 74 22.60 -11.57 -12.76
C GLN A 74 21.79 -10.26 -12.84
N ARG A 75 21.67 -9.69 -14.04
CA ARG A 75 20.84 -8.52 -14.30
C ARG A 75 19.40 -8.96 -14.53
N ALA A 76 18.45 -8.34 -13.86
CA ALA A 76 17.08 -8.30 -14.34
C ALA A 76 17.06 -7.41 -15.60
N SER A 77 16.51 -7.92 -16.71
CA SER A 77 16.40 -7.21 -17.98
C SER A 77 14.94 -6.97 -18.34
N GLU A 78 14.65 -5.73 -18.72
CA GLU A 78 13.59 -5.26 -19.63
C GLU A 78 12.20 -5.91 -19.44
N ILE A 79 11.41 -5.35 -18.52
CA ILE A 79 9.97 -5.65 -18.36
C ILE A 79 9.13 -4.42 -18.72
N TYR A 80 9.36 -3.86 -19.90
CA TYR A 80 8.43 -2.92 -20.51
C TYR A 80 8.15 -3.38 -21.93
N GLY A 81 6.89 -3.76 -22.18
CA GLY A 81 6.37 -3.88 -23.53
C GLY A 81 6.48 -2.53 -24.24
N LYS A 82 6.67 -2.57 -25.55
CA LYS A 82 6.72 -1.39 -26.42
C LYS A 82 5.44 -0.57 -26.22
N ALA A 83 5.57 0.73 -25.95
CA ALA A 83 4.42 1.64 -25.95
C ALA A 83 3.66 1.50 -27.27
N THR A 84 2.41 1.04 -27.20
CA THR A 84 1.48 1.07 -28.33
C THR A 84 1.10 2.53 -28.58
N SER A 85 0.87 2.89 -29.84
CA SER A 85 0.58 4.27 -30.25
C SER A 85 -0.77 4.80 -29.76
N ASP A 86 -1.64 3.93 -29.26
CA ASP A 86 -2.96 4.27 -28.74
C ASP A 86 -2.94 4.15 -27.22
N LEU A 87 -3.40 5.20 -26.52
CA LEU A 87 -3.55 5.23 -25.06
C LEU A 87 -4.47 4.08 -24.62
N GLY A 88 -3.96 3.16 -23.81
CA GLY A 88 -4.76 2.09 -23.23
C GLY A 88 -5.71 2.63 -22.17
N ILE A 89 -6.98 2.83 -22.53
CA ILE A 89 -8.01 3.30 -21.59
C ILE A 89 -8.49 2.11 -20.75
N ARG A 90 -8.30 2.19 -19.43
CA ARG A 90 -8.85 1.24 -18.45
C ARG A 90 -10.27 1.65 -18.07
N ARG A 91 -11.19 0.69 -18.07
CA ARG A 91 -12.62 0.92 -17.83
C ARG A 91 -13.15 0.08 -16.67
N ASP A 92 -14.31 0.46 -16.16
CA ASP A 92 -15.03 -0.28 -15.12
C ASP A 92 -15.40 -1.65 -15.71
N ILE A 93 -15.06 -2.71 -14.99
CA ILE A 93 -15.36 -4.09 -15.40
C ILE A 93 -16.85 -4.31 -15.68
N THR A 94 -17.74 -3.55 -15.04
CA THR A 94 -19.20 -3.63 -15.25
C THR A 94 -19.65 -3.12 -16.62
N THR A 95 -18.80 -2.40 -17.35
CA THR A 95 -19.08 -1.87 -18.69
C THR A 95 -18.61 -2.78 -19.82
N TYR A 96 -17.88 -3.85 -19.51
CA TYR A 96 -17.34 -4.77 -20.51
C TYR A 96 -18.47 -5.59 -21.15
N SER A 97 -18.40 -5.73 -22.47
CA SER A 97 -19.21 -6.65 -23.24
C SER A 97 -18.74 -8.10 -23.06
N GLN A 98 -19.59 -9.08 -23.40
CA GLN A 98 -19.24 -10.49 -23.27
C GLN A 98 -17.93 -10.88 -24.00
N PRO A 99 -17.67 -10.43 -25.25
CA PRO A 99 -16.39 -10.72 -25.91
C PRO A 99 -15.17 -10.16 -25.18
N GLU A 100 -15.29 -8.98 -24.57
CA GLU A 100 -14.20 -8.37 -23.79
C GLU A 100 -13.97 -9.15 -22.49
N ILE A 101 -15.04 -9.58 -21.82
CA ILE A 101 -14.97 -10.48 -20.67
C ILE A 101 -14.31 -11.81 -21.06
N ASP A 102 -14.69 -12.41 -22.18
CA ASP A 102 -14.11 -13.68 -22.65
C ASP A 102 -12.61 -13.54 -22.95
N GLN A 103 -12.21 -12.42 -23.56
CA GLN A 103 -10.79 -12.13 -23.82
C GLN A 103 -10.00 -11.92 -22.51
N LEU A 104 -10.59 -11.22 -21.53
CA LEU A 104 -9.98 -11.02 -20.22
C LEU A 104 -9.82 -12.35 -19.46
N LYS A 105 -10.86 -13.19 -19.46
CA LYS A 105 -10.81 -14.54 -18.87
C LYS A 105 -9.74 -15.38 -19.54
N LYS A 106 -9.64 -15.33 -20.87
CA LYS A 106 -8.58 -16.02 -21.63
C LYS A 106 -7.18 -15.58 -21.19
N ALA A 107 -6.96 -14.28 -21.02
CA ALA A 107 -5.65 -13.77 -20.60
C ALA A 107 -5.28 -14.19 -19.17
N PHE A 108 -6.21 -14.03 -18.22
CA PHE A 108 -6.01 -14.47 -16.84
C PHE A 108 -5.76 -15.97 -16.76
N GLN A 109 -6.61 -16.78 -17.40
CA GLN A 109 -6.42 -18.23 -17.42
C GLN A 109 -5.09 -18.59 -18.09
N GLY A 110 -4.74 -17.91 -19.19
CA GLY A 110 -3.48 -18.11 -19.89
C GLY A 110 -2.26 -17.94 -19.00
N ILE A 111 -2.19 -16.86 -18.20
CA ILE A 111 -1.06 -16.66 -17.27
C ILE A 111 -1.14 -17.59 -16.05
N MET A 112 -2.31 -18.03 -15.64
CA MET A 112 -2.48 -19.03 -14.57
C MET A 112 -2.06 -20.44 -15.00
N ASP A 113 -2.16 -20.75 -16.30
CA ASP A 113 -1.77 -22.03 -16.89
C ASP A 113 -0.27 -22.11 -17.24
N LEU A 114 0.45 -20.98 -17.22
CA LEU A 114 1.89 -20.97 -17.42
C LEU A 114 2.61 -21.75 -16.30
N PRO A 115 3.77 -22.37 -16.60
CA PRO A 115 4.64 -22.93 -15.57
C PRO A 115 4.91 -21.92 -14.45
N ASP A 116 4.95 -22.38 -13.20
CA ASP A 116 5.13 -21.51 -12.04
C ASP A 116 6.52 -20.86 -11.94
N ASP A 117 7.47 -21.27 -12.78
CA ASP A 117 8.77 -20.63 -12.98
C ASP A 117 8.83 -19.69 -14.20
N ASP A 118 7.76 -19.62 -15.02
CA ASP A 118 7.66 -18.66 -16.11
C ASP A 118 7.54 -17.25 -15.52
N PRO A 119 8.36 -16.28 -15.94
CA PRO A 119 8.33 -14.94 -15.37
C PRO A 119 6.97 -14.25 -15.51
N ASN A 120 6.17 -14.58 -16.53
CA ASN A 120 4.82 -14.05 -16.77
C ASN A 120 3.71 -14.90 -16.15
N SER A 121 4.03 -16.01 -15.48
CA SER A 121 3.01 -16.78 -14.77
C SER A 121 2.33 -15.94 -13.69
N TYR A 122 1.05 -16.24 -13.46
CA TYR A 122 0.28 -15.62 -12.40
C TYR A 122 0.99 -15.78 -11.05
N PHE A 123 1.59 -16.94 -10.80
CA PHE A 123 2.35 -17.21 -9.58
C PHE A 123 3.52 -16.25 -9.40
N GLN A 124 4.39 -16.12 -10.41
CA GLN A 124 5.57 -15.24 -10.32
C GLN A 124 5.16 -13.78 -10.17
N VAL A 125 4.16 -13.33 -10.93
CA VAL A 125 3.73 -11.93 -10.89
C VAL A 125 3.02 -11.62 -9.58
N ALA A 126 2.07 -12.45 -9.11
CA ALA A 126 1.43 -12.29 -7.80
C ALA A 126 2.47 -12.33 -6.66
N GLY A 127 3.49 -13.18 -6.78
CA GLY A 127 4.52 -13.32 -5.77
C GLY A 127 5.41 -12.10 -5.57
N MET A 128 5.48 -11.19 -6.56
CA MET A 128 6.22 -9.92 -6.42
C MET A 128 5.64 -9.00 -5.35
N HIS A 129 4.39 -9.19 -4.92
CA HIS A 129 3.80 -8.40 -3.85
C HIS A 129 4.51 -8.66 -2.52
N TRP A 130 4.55 -9.93 -2.09
CA TRP A 130 5.16 -10.29 -0.81
C TRP A 130 5.81 -11.66 -0.84
N LEU A 131 5.05 -12.75 -0.67
CA LEU A 131 5.61 -14.10 -0.73
C LEU A 131 5.69 -14.61 -2.17
N PRO A 132 6.70 -15.41 -2.52
CA PRO A 132 7.65 -16.09 -1.63
C PRO A 132 8.81 -15.20 -1.12
N ALA A 133 9.15 -15.35 0.18
CA ALA A 133 10.38 -14.79 0.74
C ALA A 133 11.62 -15.46 0.12
N PRO A 134 12.82 -14.83 0.14
CA PRO A 134 13.19 -13.57 0.81
C PRO A 134 12.98 -12.31 -0.03
N ASP A 135 12.45 -12.45 -1.25
CA ASP A 135 12.29 -11.36 -2.20
C ASP A 135 10.90 -10.70 -2.07
N VAL A 136 10.73 -9.95 -0.98
CA VAL A 136 9.54 -9.11 -0.69
C VAL A 136 9.74 -7.70 -1.24
N TYR A 137 8.75 -7.15 -1.96
CA TYR A 137 8.93 -5.86 -2.66
C TYR A 137 7.87 -4.80 -2.42
N CYS A 138 6.62 -5.17 -2.07
CA CYS A 138 5.56 -4.16 -1.97
C CYS A 138 5.90 -3.06 -0.98
N ARG A 139 5.53 -1.83 -1.33
CA ARG A 139 5.72 -0.63 -0.52
C ARG A 139 4.40 -0.30 0.14
N HIS A 140 4.33 -0.40 1.47
CA HIS A 140 3.12 -0.12 2.27
C HIS A 140 3.45 0.81 3.42
N HIS A 141 2.51 1.68 3.76
CA HIS A 141 2.70 2.72 4.79
C HIS A 141 4.01 3.48 4.54
N GLU A 142 4.21 3.98 3.33
CA GLU A 142 5.34 4.83 2.92
C GLU A 142 5.02 5.58 1.61
N ASN A 143 5.77 6.65 1.32
CA ASN A 143 5.56 7.48 0.12
C ASN A 143 5.61 6.71 -1.21
N ALA A 144 6.40 5.62 -1.30
CA ALA A 144 6.51 4.84 -2.53
C ALA A 144 5.29 3.93 -2.79
N TYR A 145 4.28 3.91 -1.90
CA TYR A 145 3.10 3.06 -2.01
C TYR A 145 2.36 3.17 -3.36
N ASN A 146 1.83 4.35 -3.72
CA ASN A 146 1.09 4.47 -4.98
C ASN A 146 1.98 4.26 -6.22
N PRO A 147 3.19 4.85 -6.31
CA PRO A 147 4.08 4.61 -7.46
C PRO A 147 4.45 3.14 -7.65
N TRP A 148 4.74 2.40 -6.58
CA TRP A 148 5.08 0.99 -6.65
C TRP A 148 3.91 0.15 -7.18
N HIS A 149 2.71 0.37 -6.66
CA HIS A 149 1.53 -0.36 -7.11
C HIS A 149 1.15 0.00 -8.56
N ARG A 150 1.36 1.23 -9.02
CA ARG A 150 1.20 1.58 -10.45
C ARG A 150 2.17 0.79 -11.33
N ALA A 151 3.46 0.74 -10.97
CA ALA A 151 4.44 -0.07 -11.69
C ALA A 151 4.06 -1.56 -11.71
N TYR A 152 3.53 -2.06 -10.59
CA TYR A 152 3.06 -3.43 -10.45
C TYR A 152 1.86 -3.74 -11.35
N MET A 153 0.90 -2.81 -11.46
CA MET A 153 -0.21 -2.93 -12.39
C MET A 153 0.26 -3.04 -13.84
N PHE A 154 1.26 -2.27 -14.26
CA PHE A 154 1.86 -2.40 -15.60
C PHE A 154 2.55 -3.75 -15.80
N ARG A 155 3.26 -4.25 -14.79
CA ARG A 155 3.88 -5.59 -14.84
C ARG A 155 2.83 -6.68 -15.08
N PHE A 156 1.71 -6.63 -14.36
CA PHE A 156 0.64 -7.61 -14.49
C PHE A 156 -0.10 -7.49 -15.82
N GLU A 157 -0.44 -6.26 -16.23
CA GLU A 157 -1.07 -6.02 -17.53
C GLU A 157 -0.19 -6.53 -18.69
N ASN A 158 1.14 -6.36 -18.60
CA ASN A 158 2.06 -6.92 -19.59
C ASN A 158 2.12 -8.46 -19.57
N ALA A 159 1.90 -9.11 -18.42
CA ALA A 159 1.77 -10.57 -18.37
C ALA A 159 0.52 -11.04 -19.11
N LEU A 160 -0.62 -10.39 -18.88
CA LEU A 160 -1.87 -10.66 -19.60
C LEU A 160 -1.68 -10.53 -21.12
N ARG A 161 -0.97 -9.48 -21.56
CA ARG A 161 -0.65 -9.22 -22.97
C ARG A 161 0.30 -10.23 -23.60
N SER A 162 1.03 -11.03 -22.81
CA SER A 162 1.90 -12.08 -23.35
C SER A 162 1.12 -13.29 -23.88
N ILE A 163 -0.16 -13.40 -23.54
CA ILE A 163 -1.03 -14.48 -24.01
C ILE A 163 -1.49 -14.18 -25.44
N ALA A 164 -1.28 -15.13 -26.36
CA ALA A 164 -1.58 -14.95 -27.76
C ALA A 164 -3.06 -14.57 -28.01
N GLY A 165 -3.30 -13.46 -28.70
CA GLY A 165 -4.63 -12.89 -28.95
C GLY A 165 -5.19 -12.04 -27.80
N CYS A 166 -4.35 -11.64 -26.84
CA CYS A 166 -4.68 -10.77 -25.71
C CYS A 166 -3.73 -9.54 -25.63
N GLU A 167 -2.99 -9.26 -26.70
CA GLU A 167 -1.94 -8.24 -26.77
C GLU A 167 -2.44 -6.81 -26.50
N ASP A 168 -3.72 -6.55 -26.78
CA ASP A 168 -4.36 -5.23 -26.65
C ASP A 168 -5.17 -5.07 -25.35
N ILE A 169 -5.11 -6.04 -24.42
CA ILE A 169 -5.86 -5.93 -23.15
C ILE A 169 -5.38 -4.72 -22.34
N THR A 170 -6.34 -4.03 -21.72
CA THR A 170 -6.11 -3.11 -20.61
C THR A 170 -6.76 -3.68 -19.36
N MET A 171 -6.09 -3.53 -18.21
CA MET A 171 -6.59 -4.06 -16.95
C MET A 171 -7.79 -3.22 -16.47
N PRO A 172 -9.02 -3.77 -16.40
CA PRO A 172 -10.16 -3.02 -15.89
C PRO A 172 -10.02 -2.75 -14.40
N TYR A 173 -10.83 -1.82 -13.90
CA TYR A 173 -10.96 -1.56 -12.48
C TYR A 173 -12.31 -2.04 -11.95
N TRP A 174 -12.35 -2.41 -10.67
CA TRP A 174 -13.60 -2.56 -9.94
C TRP A 174 -13.89 -1.26 -9.19
N ASN A 175 -14.96 -0.56 -9.57
CA ASN A 175 -15.38 0.63 -8.85
C ASN A 175 -15.95 0.28 -7.48
N ILE A 176 -15.08 0.29 -6.47
CA ILE A 176 -15.42 -0.06 -5.10
C ILE A 176 -16.46 0.89 -4.49
N TYR A 177 -16.56 2.10 -5.06
CA TYR A 177 -17.45 3.16 -4.60
C TYR A 177 -18.93 2.77 -4.73
N SER A 178 -19.26 1.91 -5.70
CA SER A 178 -20.59 1.30 -5.85
C SER A 178 -20.99 0.39 -4.67
N GLY A 179 -20.01 -0.08 -3.89
CA GLY A 179 -20.15 -0.99 -2.75
C GLY A 179 -20.62 -2.41 -3.11
N ALA A 180 -20.95 -2.68 -4.37
CA ALA A 180 -21.36 -4.00 -4.83
C ALA A 180 -20.17 -4.70 -5.50
N LEU A 181 -19.97 -5.98 -5.18
CA LEU A 181 -19.03 -6.82 -5.91
C LEU A 181 -19.73 -7.33 -7.20
N PRO A 182 -19.19 -7.05 -8.40
CA PRO A 182 -19.71 -7.60 -9.65
C PRO A 182 -19.76 -9.13 -9.66
N ALA A 183 -20.84 -9.72 -10.18
CA ALA A 183 -21.05 -11.17 -10.24
C ALA A 183 -19.95 -11.92 -11.01
N ILE A 184 -19.23 -11.25 -11.91
CA ILE A 184 -18.11 -11.82 -12.65
C ILE A 184 -17.00 -12.35 -11.74
N PHE A 185 -16.90 -11.83 -10.50
CA PHE A 185 -15.94 -12.27 -9.50
C PHE A 185 -16.30 -13.61 -8.85
N ASP A 186 -17.47 -14.18 -9.12
CA ASP A 186 -17.84 -15.56 -8.74
C ASP A 186 -17.50 -16.58 -9.83
N GLU A 187 -17.06 -16.11 -11.00
CA GLU A 187 -16.76 -16.95 -12.16
C GLU A 187 -15.26 -17.18 -12.34
N ALA A 188 -14.88 -18.37 -12.81
CA ALA A 188 -13.50 -18.65 -13.18
C ALA A 188 -13.04 -17.77 -14.37
N PRO A 189 -11.76 -17.37 -14.41
CA PRO A 189 -10.72 -17.62 -13.41
C PRO A 189 -10.69 -16.59 -12.26
N PHE A 190 -11.67 -15.67 -12.19
CA PHE A 190 -11.65 -14.58 -11.23
C PHE A 190 -12.13 -14.96 -9.83
N ASN A 191 -12.68 -16.16 -9.62
CA ASN A 191 -13.27 -16.55 -8.34
C ASN A 191 -12.25 -17.01 -7.29
N SER A 192 -11.17 -17.65 -7.72
CA SER A 192 -10.13 -18.15 -6.83
C SER A 192 -8.85 -18.50 -7.61
N TYR A 193 -7.72 -18.50 -6.92
CA TYR A 193 -6.47 -19.07 -7.40
C TYR A 193 -5.98 -20.14 -6.41
N THR A 194 -5.34 -21.20 -6.90
CA THR A 194 -4.79 -22.27 -6.06
C THR A 194 -3.26 -22.28 -6.17
N LEU A 195 -2.57 -22.19 -5.03
CA LEU A 195 -1.12 -22.13 -5.00
C LEU A 195 -0.48 -23.43 -5.55
N PRO A 196 0.46 -23.33 -6.51
CA PRO A 196 1.16 -24.49 -7.07
C PRO A 196 2.26 -25.04 -6.16
N GLN A 197 2.69 -24.25 -5.16
CA GLN A 197 3.78 -24.58 -4.25
C GLN A 197 3.57 -24.01 -2.83
N ASP A 198 4.37 -24.49 -1.89
CA ASP A 198 4.47 -23.94 -0.52
C ASP A 198 5.10 -22.54 -0.56
N LEU A 199 4.66 -21.65 0.33
CA LEU A 199 5.25 -20.31 0.48
C LEU A 199 5.94 -20.20 1.85
N GLU A 200 7.24 -19.95 1.82
CA GLU A 200 8.05 -19.65 3.00
C GLU A 200 7.95 -18.15 3.35
N GLN A 201 7.72 -17.85 4.62
CA GLN A 201 7.67 -16.51 5.20
C GLN A 201 9.08 -16.02 5.57
N LEU A 202 9.20 -14.74 5.96
CA LEU A 202 10.50 -14.13 6.30
C LEU A 202 11.17 -14.74 7.54
N ASP A 203 10.42 -15.40 8.40
CA ASP A 203 10.91 -16.12 9.58
C ASP A 203 11.28 -17.60 9.28
N GLY A 204 11.15 -18.04 8.02
CA GLY A 204 11.42 -19.40 7.56
C GLY A 204 10.25 -20.38 7.77
N ASN A 205 9.10 -19.93 8.30
CA ASN A 205 7.93 -20.78 8.45
C ASN A 205 7.12 -20.89 7.16
N VAL A 206 6.44 -22.03 6.97
CA VAL A 206 5.53 -22.26 5.85
C VAL A 206 4.09 -22.27 6.35
N LYS A 207 3.43 -21.11 6.32
CA LYS A 207 2.00 -20.97 6.62
C LYS A 207 1.12 -21.44 5.46
N TYR A 208 1.49 -21.11 4.22
CA TYR A 208 0.71 -21.46 3.03
C TYR A 208 1.30 -22.66 2.32
N LYS A 209 0.49 -23.71 2.23
CA LYS A 209 0.86 -24.96 1.56
C LYS A 209 0.38 -24.97 0.12
N LYS A 210 1.08 -25.72 -0.72
CA LYS A 210 0.58 -26.12 -2.04
C LYS A 210 -0.86 -26.60 -1.93
N GLY A 211 -1.74 -26.09 -2.79
CA GLY A 211 -3.17 -26.38 -2.76
C GLY A 211 -4.00 -25.43 -1.90
N TYR A 212 -3.40 -24.45 -1.22
CA TYR A 212 -4.14 -23.33 -0.65
C TYR A 212 -4.91 -22.61 -1.76
N ALA A 213 -6.22 -22.46 -1.57
CA ALA A 213 -7.09 -21.74 -2.49
C ALA A 213 -7.49 -20.39 -1.87
N THR A 214 -7.41 -19.32 -2.66
CA THR A 214 -7.82 -17.99 -2.20
C THR A 214 -9.31 -17.96 -1.90
N SER A 215 -9.69 -17.18 -0.89
CA SER A 215 -11.06 -17.11 -0.40
C SER A 215 -11.45 -15.70 0.02
N ARG A 216 -12.74 -15.41 -0.15
CA ARG A 216 -13.36 -14.10 0.07
C ARG A 216 -14.60 -14.26 0.93
N PHE A 217 -15.06 -13.15 1.52
CA PHE A 217 -16.37 -13.10 2.14
C PHE A 217 -17.49 -13.13 1.08
N SER A 218 -18.71 -13.45 1.52
CA SER A 218 -19.90 -13.29 0.66
C SER A 218 -20.07 -11.84 0.22
N HIS A 219 -20.67 -11.59 -0.95
CA HIS A 219 -20.90 -10.24 -1.47
C HIS A 219 -21.62 -9.32 -0.47
N ALA A 220 -22.60 -9.87 0.27
CA ALA A 220 -23.33 -9.13 1.30
C ALA A 220 -22.41 -8.71 2.46
N LYS A 221 -21.50 -9.59 2.90
CA LYS A 221 -20.53 -9.28 3.94
C LYS A 221 -19.47 -8.29 3.43
N ILE A 222 -19.00 -8.43 2.19
CA ILE A 222 -18.06 -7.45 1.58
C ILE A 222 -18.69 -6.06 1.57
N LYS A 223 -19.92 -5.94 1.08
CA LYS A 223 -20.65 -4.67 1.08
C LYS A 223 -20.79 -4.09 2.48
N GLN A 224 -21.09 -4.93 3.47
CA GLN A 224 -21.24 -4.49 4.85
C GLN A 224 -19.91 -4.03 5.45
N GLU A 225 -18.83 -4.78 5.27
CA GLU A 225 -17.51 -4.41 5.80
C GLU A 225 -16.98 -3.12 5.14
N LEU A 226 -17.22 -2.90 3.83
CA LEU A 226 -16.87 -1.63 3.17
C LEU A 226 -17.56 -0.43 3.83
N LEU A 227 -18.79 -0.60 4.31
CA LEU A 227 -19.52 0.42 5.09
C LEU A 227 -19.00 0.52 6.52
N ASP A 228 -18.72 -0.60 7.18
CA ASP A 228 -18.25 -0.64 8.58
C ASP A 228 -16.84 -0.04 8.73
N TYR A 229 -15.99 -0.21 7.73
CA TYR A 229 -14.67 0.43 7.60
C TYR A 229 -14.72 1.84 6.99
N ASP A 230 -15.90 2.33 6.64
CA ASP A 230 -16.14 3.65 6.08
C ASP A 230 -15.24 3.97 4.87
N VAL A 231 -15.01 2.96 4.02
CA VAL A 231 -14.01 3.01 2.94
C VAL A 231 -14.28 4.17 1.97
N ASN A 232 -15.54 4.40 1.60
CA ASN A 232 -15.89 5.49 0.69
C ASN A 232 -15.60 6.87 1.28
N THR A 233 -15.93 7.10 2.55
CA THR A 233 -15.63 8.39 3.22
C THR A 233 -14.13 8.63 3.28
N HIS A 234 -13.32 7.60 3.53
CA HIS A 234 -11.86 7.74 3.52
C HIS A 234 -11.28 7.99 2.11
N ILE A 235 -11.92 7.48 1.06
CA ILE A 235 -11.59 7.84 -0.33
C ILE A 235 -11.90 9.33 -0.54
N ASP A 236 -13.03 9.82 -0.05
CA ASP A 236 -13.44 11.22 -0.22
C ASP A 236 -12.48 12.19 0.45
N ASP A 237 -12.12 11.89 1.70
CA ASP A 237 -11.16 12.67 2.47
C ASP A 237 -9.79 12.73 1.74
N ALA A 238 -9.36 11.59 1.19
CA ALA A 238 -8.11 11.52 0.43
C ALA A 238 -8.18 12.34 -0.86
N LEU A 239 -9.24 12.19 -1.66
CA LEU A 239 -9.40 12.94 -2.91
C LEU A 239 -9.57 14.45 -2.69
N ALA A 240 -10.12 14.85 -1.54
CA ALA A 240 -10.20 16.24 -1.14
C ALA A 240 -8.85 16.84 -0.69
N ALA A 241 -7.85 16.02 -0.38
CA ALA A 241 -6.56 16.48 0.11
C ALA A 241 -5.79 17.28 -0.96
N HIS A 242 -5.12 18.36 -0.54
CA HIS A 242 -4.28 19.15 -1.45
C HIS A 242 -2.83 18.65 -1.47
N TRP A 243 -2.27 18.33 -0.30
CA TRP A 243 -0.88 17.90 -0.16
C TRP A 243 -0.74 16.38 -0.35
N TRP A 244 0.42 15.97 -0.88
CA TRP A 244 0.74 14.56 -1.09
C TRP A 244 0.68 13.75 0.21
N GLU A 245 1.20 14.32 1.30
CA GLU A 245 1.26 13.69 2.61
C GLU A 245 -0.13 13.35 3.16
N ASP A 246 -1.09 14.28 2.96
CA ASP A 246 -2.48 14.13 3.38
C ASP A 246 -3.24 13.13 2.48
N PHE A 247 -2.99 13.16 1.17
CA PHE A 247 -3.55 12.18 0.22
C PHE A 247 -3.02 10.78 0.50
N ASN A 248 -1.71 10.61 0.62
CA ASN A 248 -1.06 9.30 0.73
C ASN A 248 -1.20 8.68 2.12
N GLY A 249 -1.29 9.49 3.18
CA GLY A 249 -1.31 9.03 4.57
C GLY A 249 0.08 8.74 5.14
N TRP A 250 1.06 9.57 4.76
CA TRP A 250 2.44 9.50 5.23
C TRP A 250 2.95 10.89 5.54
N SER A 251 3.44 11.10 6.76
CA SER A 251 3.97 12.40 7.20
C SER A 251 5.08 12.23 8.23
N ASN A 252 6.08 13.11 8.18
CA ASN A 252 7.21 13.20 9.09
C ASN A 252 7.97 11.88 9.25
N GLY A 253 8.04 11.11 8.16
CA GLY A 253 8.72 9.81 8.12
C GLY A 253 7.98 8.68 8.84
N GLN A 254 6.67 8.83 9.09
CA GLN A 254 5.81 7.83 9.71
C GLN A 254 4.47 7.68 8.97
N GLY A 255 3.91 6.48 9.01
CA GLY A 255 2.55 6.24 8.52
C GLY A 255 1.56 6.89 9.47
N THR A 256 0.71 7.78 8.95
CA THR A 256 -0.36 8.41 9.73
C THR A 256 -1.61 7.56 9.80
N HIS A 257 -1.68 6.52 8.93
CA HIS A 257 -2.88 5.70 8.73
C HIS A 257 -4.13 6.57 8.45
N THR A 258 -3.94 7.64 7.66
CA THR A 258 -5.00 8.51 7.13
C THR A 258 -5.00 8.45 5.60
N GLY A 259 -5.78 9.29 4.92
CA GLY A 259 -5.75 9.37 3.45
C GLY A 259 -6.08 8.05 2.75
N ILE A 260 -5.55 7.88 1.54
CA ILE A 260 -5.89 6.77 0.66
C ILE A 260 -5.42 5.41 1.17
N ILE A 261 -4.35 5.37 1.99
CA ILE A 261 -3.86 4.12 2.60
C ILE A 261 -4.82 3.62 3.69
N ARG A 262 -5.57 4.50 4.35
CA ARG A 262 -6.63 4.10 5.30
C ARG A 262 -7.79 3.41 4.58
N ALA A 263 -8.22 3.97 3.45
CA ALA A 263 -9.24 3.37 2.60
C ALA A 263 -8.77 2.03 2.03
N HIS A 264 -7.51 1.96 1.59
CA HIS A 264 -6.85 0.75 1.10
C HIS A 264 -6.91 -0.38 2.11
N ASP A 265 -6.42 -0.14 3.33
CA ASP A 265 -6.32 -1.15 4.37
C ASP A 265 -7.71 -1.67 4.77
N GLY A 266 -8.70 -0.76 4.89
CA GLY A 266 -10.09 -1.13 5.14
C GLY A 266 -10.72 -1.91 3.97
N GLY A 267 -10.38 -1.56 2.74
CA GLY A 267 -10.85 -2.23 1.53
C GLY A 267 -10.36 -3.67 1.42
N HIS A 268 -9.06 -3.91 1.64
CA HIS A 268 -8.49 -5.27 1.72
C HIS A 268 -9.20 -6.12 2.76
N ASP A 269 -9.37 -5.57 3.97
CA ASP A 269 -10.01 -6.31 5.06
C ASP A 269 -11.50 -6.57 4.85
N SER A 270 -12.15 -5.72 4.06
CA SER A 270 -13.56 -5.88 3.71
C SER A 270 -13.80 -7.04 2.74
N ILE A 271 -12.81 -7.41 1.93
CA ILE A 271 -13.01 -8.40 0.87
C ILE A 271 -12.98 -9.83 1.42
N GLY A 272 -12.14 -10.11 2.41
CA GLY A 272 -12.09 -11.41 3.06
C GLY A 272 -10.69 -11.88 3.41
N PRO A 273 -10.55 -13.13 3.90
CA PRO A 273 -9.36 -13.59 4.60
C PRO A 273 -8.09 -13.56 3.73
N THR A 274 -8.16 -13.90 2.43
CA THR A 274 -6.97 -13.82 1.57
C THR A 274 -6.59 -12.37 1.26
N MET A 275 -7.54 -11.52 0.88
CA MET A 275 -7.27 -10.10 0.61
C MET A 275 -6.86 -9.33 1.87
N ALA A 276 -7.30 -9.75 3.05
CA ALA A 276 -6.88 -9.21 4.33
C ALA A 276 -5.44 -9.61 4.72
N ASP A 277 -4.83 -10.58 4.04
CA ASP A 277 -3.52 -11.12 4.40
C ASP A 277 -2.45 -10.67 3.40
N GLN A 278 -1.61 -9.71 3.80
CA GLN A 278 -0.58 -9.13 2.94
C GLN A 278 0.37 -10.18 2.33
N ASP A 279 0.57 -11.29 3.02
CA ASP A 279 1.45 -12.35 2.54
C ASP A 279 0.94 -12.98 1.23
N VAL A 280 -0.38 -13.00 1.02
CA VAL A 280 -1.02 -13.72 -0.08
C VAL A 280 -2.10 -12.95 -0.84
N ALA A 281 -2.38 -11.70 -0.48
CA ALA A 281 -3.46 -10.90 -1.08
C ALA A 281 -3.38 -10.86 -2.61
N ALA A 282 -2.19 -10.67 -3.18
CA ALA A 282 -1.99 -10.60 -4.64
C ALA A 282 -2.26 -11.91 -5.40
N PHE A 283 -2.30 -13.05 -4.70
CA PHE A 283 -2.71 -14.30 -5.33
C PHE A 283 -4.22 -14.35 -5.58
N ASP A 284 -5.02 -13.57 -4.85
CA ASP A 284 -6.45 -13.49 -5.13
C ASP A 284 -6.71 -12.65 -6.41
N PRO A 285 -7.39 -13.18 -7.45
CA PRO A 285 -7.60 -12.45 -8.70
C PRO A 285 -8.27 -11.09 -8.56
N ILE A 286 -9.04 -10.84 -7.51
CA ILE A 286 -9.70 -9.54 -7.28
C ILE A 286 -8.70 -8.43 -6.96
N PHE A 287 -7.51 -8.78 -6.45
CA PHE A 287 -6.44 -7.85 -6.11
C PHE A 287 -6.14 -6.88 -7.26
N TRP A 288 -6.07 -7.40 -8.48
CA TRP A 288 -5.73 -6.62 -9.67
C TRP A 288 -6.80 -5.60 -10.03
N PHE A 289 -8.07 -5.96 -9.87
CA PHE A 289 -9.20 -5.06 -10.14
C PHE A 289 -9.33 -3.99 -9.05
N PHE A 290 -9.06 -4.38 -7.81
CA PHE A 290 -8.96 -3.49 -6.66
C PHE A 290 -7.83 -2.48 -6.85
N HIS A 291 -6.59 -2.92 -7.10
CA HIS A 291 -5.46 -2.01 -7.28
C HIS A 291 -5.53 -1.18 -8.56
N SER A 292 -6.18 -1.66 -9.63
CA SER A 292 -6.52 -0.84 -10.80
C SER A 292 -7.42 0.35 -10.40
N ASN A 293 -8.38 0.13 -9.50
CA ASN A 293 -9.20 1.21 -8.96
C ASN A 293 -8.42 2.17 -8.06
N TRP A 294 -7.48 1.67 -7.24
CA TRP A 294 -6.63 2.55 -6.42
C TRP A 294 -5.70 3.41 -7.27
N ASP A 295 -5.16 2.84 -8.34
CA ASP A 295 -4.35 3.57 -9.30
C ASP A 295 -5.17 4.64 -10.06
N ARG A 296 -6.41 4.29 -10.43
CA ARG A 296 -7.41 5.24 -10.98
C ARG A 296 -7.68 6.40 -10.02
N LEU A 297 -7.91 6.12 -8.74
CA LEU A 297 -8.18 7.15 -7.73
C LEU A 297 -6.97 8.08 -7.54
N TRP A 298 -5.75 7.55 -7.55
CA TRP A 298 -4.55 8.37 -7.53
C TRP A 298 -4.42 9.24 -8.77
N TRP A 299 -4.63 8.68 -9.97
CA TRP A 299 -4.60 9.45 -11.21
C TRP A 299 -5.65 10.57 -11.23
N ARG A 300 -6.86 10.28 -10.77
CA ARG A 300 -7.93 11.27 -10.63
C ARG A 300 -7.52 12.40 -9.69
N TRP A 301 -7.00 12.08 -8.51
CA TRP A 301 -6.48 13.09 -7.58
C TRP A 301 -5.43 13.97 -8.27
N GLN A 302 -4.45 13.36 -8.96
CA GLN A 302 -3.41 14.10 -9.69
C GLN A 302 -4.00 15.07 -10.72
N GLN A 303 -5.05 14.68 -11.45
CA GLN A 303 -5.73 15.56 -12.41
C GLN A 303 -6.44 16.71 -11.70
N GLU A 304 -7.16 16.42 -10.60
CA GLU A 304 -7.95 17.39 -9.84
C GLU A 304 -7.06 18.47 -9.19
N VAL A 305 -5.89 18.10 -8.67
CA VAL A 305 -4.93 19.05 -8.06
C VAL A 305 -3.89 19.60 -9.05
N GLY A 306 -3.94 19.19 -10.32
CA GLY A 306 -3.02 19.66 -11.37
C GLY A 306 -1.57 19.13 -11.23
N ALA A 307 -1.39 17.91 -10.73
CA ALA A 307 -0.13 17.23 -10.47
C ALA A 307 0.12 16.00 -11.37
N THR A 308 -0.24 16.11 -12.66
CA THR A 308 -0.11 15.03 -13.64
C THR A 308 1.31 14.85 -14.20
N ASP A 309 2.21 15.80 -13.92
CA ASP A 309 3.62 15.71 -14.30
C ASP A 309 4.55 15.84 -13.06
N VAL A 310 5.79 15.37 -13.21
CA VAL A 310 6.79 15.35 -12.12
C VAL A 310 7.03 16.74 -11.52
N THR A 311 7.03 17.80 -12.34
CA THR A 311 7.31 19.16 -11.87
C THR A 311 6.16 19.69 -11.02
N SER A 312 4.94 19.46 -11.45
CA SER A 312 3.74 19.91 -10.73
C SER A 312 3.50 19.05 -9.47
N PHE A 313 3.73 17.74 -9.54
CA PHE A 313 3.66 16.84 -8.39
C PHE A 313 4.63 17.21 -7.28
N LYS A 314 5.89 17.55 -7.61
CA LYS A 314 6.87 17.99 -6.60
C LYS A 314 6.42 19.20 -5.79
N LYS A 315 5.54 20.06 -6.33
CA LYS A 315 5.02 21.23 -5.61
C LYS A 315 4.03 20.86 -4.51
N LEU A 316 3.47 19.66 -4.57
CA LEU A 316 2.51 19.15 -3.58
C LEU A 316 3.16 18.30 -2.48
N ILE A 317 4.48 18.11 -2.54
CA ILE A 317 5.27 17.54 -1.45
C ILE A 317 5.72 18.72 -0.59
N HIS A 318 5.12 18.90 0.58
CA HIS A 318 5.51 20.00 1.48
C HIS A 318 6.62 19.60 2.46
N GLU A 319 6.81 18.30 2.68
CA GLU A 319 7.93 17.76 3.45
C GLU A 319 9.21 17.65 2.61
N ASP A 320 10.28 17.10 3.20
CA ASP A 320 11.54 16.86 2.47
C ASP A 320 11.30 15.89 1.29
N PRO A 321 11.45 16.33 0.03
CA PRO A 321 11.22 15.51 -1.15
C PRO A 321 12.38 14.54 -1.43
N PHE A 322 13.27 14.30 -0.46
CA PHE A 322 14.38 13.35 -0.59
C PHE A 322 13.96 11.98 -1.12
N TRP A 323 12.85 11.43 -0.61
CA TRP A 323 12.30 10.14 -1.06
C TRP A 323 11.98 10.11 -2.57
N PHE A 324 11.75 11.28 -3.15
CA PHE A 324 11.34 11.45 -4.54
C PHE A 324 12.50 11.85 -5.45
N ASN A 325 13.48 12.61 -4.92
CA ASN A 325 14.61 13.16 -5.68
C ASN A 325 15.84 12.25 -5.75
N ASP A 326 15.95 11.25 -4.88
CA ASP A 326 17.10 10.35 -4.84
C ASP A 326 16.85 9.10 -5.69
N ASP A 327 17.60 8.95 -6.78
CA ASP A 327 17.42 7.91 -7.81
C ASP A 327 17.58 6.48 -7.30
N VAL A 328 18.17 6.31 -6.12
CA VAL A 328 18.38 5.01 -5.48
C VAL A 328 17.26 4.70 -4.50
N ILE A 329 16.81 5.71 -3.75
CA ILE A 329 15.73 5.58 -2.77
C ILE A 329 14.37 5.48 -3.45
N ASN A 330 14.18 6.20 -4.55
CA ASN A 330 12.95 6.21 -5.31
C ASN A 330 12.80 5.00 -6.25
N HIS A 331 13.79 4.11 -6.33
CA HIS A 331 13.78 2.91 -7.16
C HIS A 331 12.70 1.93 -6.67
N LEU A 332 11.91 1.41 -7.61
CA LEU A 332 10.72 0.61 -7.35
C LEU A 332 10.99 -0.87 -7.67
N LEU A 333 11.85 -1.51 -6.90
CA LEU A 333 12.15 -2.93 -7.06
C LEU A 333 10.88 -3.80 -7.03
N PRO A 334 10.81 -4.89 -7.81
CA PRO A 334 11.84 -5.41 -8.71
C PRO A 334 11.82 -4.73 -10.10
N PHE A 335 11.01 -3.69 -10.27
CA PHE A 335 10.87 -2.98 -11.54
C PHE A 335 12.06 -2.03 -11.74
N ASP A 336 12.61 -2.02 -12.95
CA ASP A 336 13.69 -1.10 -13.34
C ASP A 336 13.11 0.31 -13.62
N THR A 337 12.56 0.92 -12.57
CA THR A 337 11.88 2.22 -12.63
C THR A 337 11.86 2.91 -11.29
N SER A 338 11.39 4.16 -11.27
CA SER A 338 11.39 4.99 -10.07
C SER A 338 10.07 5.71 -9.86
N SER A 339 9.86 6.19 -8.64
CA SER A 339 8.64 6.94 -8.28
C SER A 339 8.35 8.13 -9.23
N PRO A 340 9.34 8.96 -9.63
CA PRO A 340 9.11 10.02 -10.61
C PRO A 340 8.64 9.53 -11.98
N LYS A 341 9.10 8.36 -12.45
CA LYS A 341 8.66 7.78 -13.73
C LYS A 341 7.22 7.30 -13.70
N MET A 342 6.64 7.11 -12.51
CA MET A 342 5.27 6.64 -12.33
C MET A 342 4.25 7.78 -12.14
N ILE A 343 4.67 9.05 -12.21
CA ILE A 343 3.75 10.18 -11.99
C ILE A 343 2.80 10.41 -13.17
N SER A 344 3.35 10.51 -14.38
CA SER A 344 2.53 10.80 -15.57
C SER A 344 1.99 9.51 -16.16
N LEU A 345 0.72 9.22 -15.92
CA LEU A 345 0.08 8.02 -16.47
C LEU A 345 0.01 8.07 -18.01
N THR A 346 -0.19 9.26 -18.58
CA THR A 346 -0.20 9.47 -20.02
C THR A 346 1.16 9.22 -20.67
N ASP A 347 2.28 9.57 -20.00
CA ASP A 347 3.63 9.26 -20.50
C ASP A 347 3.91 7.76 -20.50
N LEU A 348 3.18 6.99 -19.69
CA LEU A 348 3.22 5.53 -19.64
C LEU A 348 2.29 4.88 -20.67
N GLY A 349 1.56 5.67 -21.48
CA GLY A 349 0.68 5.16 -22.53
C GLY A 349 -0.65 4.61 -22.01
N ALA A 350 -1.08 4.97 -20.80
CA ALA A 350 -2.34 4.54 -20.22
C ALA A 350 -3.19 5.73 -19.78
N ASP A 351 -4.48 5.48 -19.61
CA ASP A 351 -5.40 6.39 -18.95
C ASP A 351 -6.58 5.60 -18.36
N TYR A 352 -7.47 6.28 -17.65
CA TYR A 352 -8.73 5.72 -17.18
C TYR A 352 -9.91 6.42 -17.85
N GLU A 353 -11.02 5.71 -18.01
CA GLU A 353 -12.26 6.40 -18.33
C GLU A 353 -12.66 7.31 -17.16
N HIS A 354 -13.26 8.45 -17.50
CA HIS A 354 -13.80 9.42 -16.56
C HIS A 354 -15.31 9.53 -16.81
N PRO A 355 -16.14 8.68 -16.16
CA PRO A 355 -17.58 8.71 -16.38
C PRO A 355 -18.12 10.07 -15.90
N VAL A 356 -18.86 10.76 -16.79
CA VAL A 356 -19.39 12.11 -16.53
C VAL A 356 -20.33 12.16 -15.30
N ASP A 357 -20.96 11.02 -14.99
CA ASP A 357 -21.92 10.87 -13.90
C ASP A 357 -21.34 10.18 -12.65
N GLU A 358 -20.01 9.94 -12.59
CA GLU A 358 -19.40 9.29 -11.43
C GLU A 358 -19.44 10.21 -10.20
N VAL A 359 -20.36 9.92 -9.28
CA VAL A 359 -20.48 10.61 -7.98
C VAL A 359 -19.36 10.13 -7.06
N VAL A 360 -18.18 10.69 -7.26
CA VAL A 360 -17.12 10.76 -6.26
C VAL A 360 -16.97 12.25 -5.99
N PRO A 361 -16.96 12.72 -4.73
CA PRO A 361 -16.78 14.11 -4.41
C PRO A 361 -15.57 14.65 -5.18
N SER A 362 -15.81 15.54 -6.14
CA SER A 362 -14.74 16.37 -6.69
C SER A 362 -13.97 16.98 -5.53
N SER A 363 -12.64 17.14 -5.64
CA SER A 363 -11.78 17.92 -4.74
C SER A 363 -12.34 19.32 -4.48
N GLY A 364 -13.39 19.38 -3.68
CA GLY A 364 -14.15 20.55 -3.38
C GLY A 364 -13.48 21.23 -2.21
N PHE A 365 -12.21 21.57 -2.35
CA PHE A 365 -11.77 22.82 -1.76
C PHE A 365 -12.55 23.94 -2.47
N GLN A 366 -13.81 24.11 -2.10
CA GLN A 366 -14.32 25.46 -1.96
C GLN A 366 -13.52 26.07 -0.82
N MET A 367 -12.32 26.56 -1.13
CA MET A 367 -11.94 27.81 -0.51
C MET A 367 -13.15 28.71 -0.73
N LEU A 368 -13.86 29.07 0.34
CA LEU A 368 -14.76 30.21 0.37
C LEU A 368 -13.96 31.51 0.20
N ALA A 369 -12.96 31.54 -0.69
CA ALA A 369 -12.42 32.76 -1.23
C ALA A 369 -13.36 33.20 -2.34
N ASN A 370 -14.26 34.11 -1.97
CA ASN A 370 -15.18 34.83 -2.83
C ASN A 370 -16.51 34.10 -3.14
N ALA A 371 -17.22 33.66 -2.10
CA ALA A 371 -18.68 33.64 -2.22
C ALA A 371 -19.16 35.07 -2.48
N SER A 372 -19.87 35.30 -3.60
CA SER A 372 -20.60 36.57 -3.80
C SER A 372 -21.49 36.81 -2.58
N ALA A 373 -21.51 38.03 -2.05
CA ALA A 373 -22.36 38.45 -0.92
C ALA A 373 -23.87 38.20 -1.13
N THR A 374 -24.28 37.75 -2.32
CA THR A 374 -25.63 37.39 -2.70
C THR A 374 -25.98 35.89 -2.52
N THR A 375 -25.02 35.03 -2.16
CA THR A 375 -25.26 33.59 -1.98
C THR A 375 -25.23 33.22 -0.49
N SER A 376 -26.38 32.93 0.10
CA SER A 376 -26.47 32.41 1.45
C SER A 376 -26.18 30.90 1.47
N PHE A 377 -25.18 30.49 2.24
CA PHE A 377 -24.89 29.09 2.55
C PHE A 377 -24.99 28.87 4.06
N ARG A 378 -25.10 27.61 4.48
CA ARG A 378 -25.17 27.22 5.89
C ARG A 378 -24.06 26.24 6.19
N LEU A 379 -23.14 26.60 7.09
CA LEU A 379 -22.20 25.65 7.67
C LEU A 379 -23.00 24.72 8.59
N GLN A 380 -22.91 23.41 8.39
CA GLN A 380 -23.48 22.44 9.31
C GLN A 380 -22.57 22.33 10.54
N SER A 381 -23.07 22.72 11.71
CA SER A 381 -22.31 22.70 12.96
C SER A 381 -22.37 21.34 13.67
N THR A 382 -21.96 20.26 13.03
CA THR A 382 -21.62 19.06 13.81
C THR A 382 -20.22 19.30 14.37
N GLN A 383 -20.11 19.54 15.67
CA GLN A 383 -18.82 19.58 16.32
C GLN A 383 -18.18 18.19 16.19
N LYS A 384 -17.06 18.10 15.47
CA LYS A 384 -16.29 16.87 15.32
C LYS A 384 -15.22 16.78 16.40
N ALA A 385 -14.80 15.57 16.71
CA ALA A 385 -13.63 15.28 17.52
C ALA A 385 -12.73 14.29 16.80
N ALA A 386 -11.43 14.52 16.86
CA ALA A 386 -10.41 13.54 16.51
C ALA A 386 -10.09 12.71 17.76
N VAL A 387 -10.46 11.43 17.75
CA VAL A 387 -10.05 10.46 18.75
C VAL A 387 -8.80 9.77 18.24
N LYS A 388 -7.65 10.10 18.80
CA LYS A 388 -6.36 9.50 18.46
C LYS A 388 -6.13 8.27 19.33
N VAL A 389 -5.82 7.16 18.71
CA VAL A 389 -5.37 5.94 19.37
C VAL A 389 -3.90 5.75 19.03
N THR A 390 -3.03 5.88 20.03
CA THR A 390 -1.57 5.86 19.85
C THR A 390 -0.94 4.74 20.67
N GLY A 391 0.33 4.42 20.42
CA GLY A 391 1.08 3.48 21.26
C GLY A 391 0.77 1.99 21.03
N ILE A 392 0.03 1.64 19.98
CA ILE A 392 -0.16 0.24 19.56
C ILE A 392 1.15 -0.26 18.96
N ASN A 393 1.83 -1.18 19.64
CA ASN A 393 2.99 -1.88 19.11
C ASN A 393 2.53 -2.95 18.11
N ARG A 394 2.47 -2.56 16.84
CA ARG A 394 1.98 -3.42 15.75
C ARG A 394 2.87 -4.64 15.49
N LEU A 395 4.13 -4.61 15.93
CA LEU A 395 5.07 -5.74 15.79
C LEU A 395 4.70 -6.93 16.69
N LYS A 396 3.82 -6.73 17.67
CA LYS A 396 3.32 -7.79 18.55
C LYS A 396 2.04 -8.45 18.06
N ILE A 397 1.44 -7.93 17.01
CA ILE A 397 0.18 -8.42 16.46
C ILE A 397 0.52 -9.10 15.13
N ALA A 398 0.41 -10.41 15.05
CA ALA A 398 0.65 -11.11 13.79
C ALA A 398 -0.46 -10.76 12.77
N GLY A 399 -0.05 -10.42 11.55
CA GLY A 399 -0.96 -10.17 10.44
C GLY A 399 -1.76 -8.88 10.58
N THR A 400 -2.55 -8.60 9.54
CA THR A 400 -3.51 -7.48 9.53
C THR A 400 -4.39 -7.50 10.77
N PHE A 401 -4.62 -6.34 11.36
CA PHE A 401 -5.53 -6.17 12.48
C PHE A 401 -6.39 -4.92 12.27
N SER A 402 -7.45 -4.80 13.06
CA SER A 402 -8.28 -3.61 13.11
C SER A 402 -8.48 -3.13 14.53
N VAL A 403 -8.75 -1.83 14.66
CA VAL A 403 -9.07 -1.20 15.93
C VAL A 403 -10.48 -0.66 15.83
N ALA A 404 -11.34 -1.13 16.71
CA ALA A 404 -12.70 -0.66 16.88
C ALA A 404 -12.71 0.42 17.97
N LEU A 405 -13.13 1.62 17.64
CA LEU A 405 -13.44 2.65 18.62
C LEU A 405 -14.80 2.34 19.23
N GLN A 406 -14.86 2.26 20.56
CA GLN A 406 -16.07 1.89 21.29
C GLN A 406 -16.56 2.98 22.23
N VAL A 407 -17.88 3.07 22.37
CA VAL A 407 -18.55 3.86 23.40
C VAL A 407 -19.50 2.93 24.16
N ASP A 408 -19.29 2.82 25.48
CA ASP A 408 -20.02 1.88 26.35
C ASP A 408 -20.01 0.43 25.84
N GLY A 409 -18.87 0.01 25.27
CA GLY A 409 -18.66 -1.34 24.73
C GLY A 409 -19.29 -1.59 23.35
N LYS A 410 -19.85 -0.55 22.70
CA LYS A 410 -20.37 -0.66 21.32
C LYS A 410 -19.44 0.01 20.34
N THR A 411 -19.09 -0.69 19.26
CA THR A 411 -18.29 -0.13 18.16
C THR A 411 -19.03 1.00 17.47
N ILE A 412 -18.36 2.15 17.32
CA ILE A 412 -18.87 3.33 16.61
C ILE A 412 -18.05 3.69 15.36
N ALA A 413 -16.83 3.16 15.25
CA ALA A 413 -15.95 3.28 14.09
C ALA A 413 -14.91 2.15 14.12
N LYS A 414 -14.39 1.78 12.95
CA LYS A 414 -13.39 0.73 12.79
C LYS A 414 -12.32 1.19 11.81
N GLN A 415 -11.08 0.79 12.04
CA GLN A 415 -9.98 1.08 11.13
C GLN A 415 -9.02 -0.10 11.07
N ALA A 416 -8.64 -0.52 9.87
CA ALA A 416 -7.69 -1.61 9.64
C ALA A 416 -6.25 -1.08 9.51
N VAL A 417 -5.29 -1.95 9.80
CA VAL A 417 -3.87 -1.80 9.49
C VAL A 417 -3.45 -3.05 8.73
N PHE A 418 -3.25 -2.90 7.43
CA PHE A 418 -2.86 -3.99 6.54
C PHE A 418 -1.38 -4.32 6.71
N GLN A 419 -1.06 -5.55 7.09
CA GLN A 419 0.32 -5.90 7.43
C GLN A 419 0.62 -7.41 7.25
N PRO A 420 1.89 -7.79 7.09
CA PRO A 420 2.27 -9.19 6.93
C PRO A 420 2.10 -9.97 8.24
N ASN A 421 2.10 -11.30 8.16
CA ASN A 421 1.93 -12.15 9.34
C ASN A 421 3.10 -12.08 10.32
N THR A 422 4.29 -11.75 9.83
CA THR A 422 5.53 -11.62 10.59
C THR A 422 6.03 -10.17 10.55
N PRO A 423 5.29 -9.20 11.13
CA PRO A 423 5.65 -7.78 11.05
C PRO A 423 7.00 -7.48 11.71
N GLU A 424 7.45 -8.28 12.68
CA GLU A 424 8.76 -8.22 13.31
C GLU A 424 9.92 -8.58 12.37
N SER A 425 9.63 -9.24 11.25
CA SER A 425 10.59 -9.55 10.18
C SER A 425 10.47 -8.59 8.99
N CYS A 426 9.47 -7.70 9.00
CA CYS A 426 9.18 -6.73 7.95
C CYS A 426 9.90 -5.39 8.23
N PRO A 427 10.81 -4.90 7.35
CA PRO A 427 11.63 -3.74 7.64
C PRO A 427 10.84 -2.43 7.78
N THR A 428 9.87 -2.22 6.88
CA THR A 428 8.99 -1.04 6.94
C THR A 428 8.12 -1.08 8.19
N CYS A 429 7.70 -2.27 8.61
CA CYS A 429 6.94 -2.47 9.84
C CYS A 429 7.82 -2.18 11.06
N ILE A 430 9.05 -2.66 11.13
CA ILE A 430 10.02 -2.37 12.21
C ILE A 430 10.31 -0.87 12.28
N LYS A 431 10.49 -0.21 11.13
CA LYS A 431 10.67 1.25 11.03
C LYS A 431 9.50 2.02 11.63
N ASN A 432 8.28 1.52 11.40
CA ASN A 432 7.02 2.08 11.88
C ASN A 432 6.37 1.18 12.95
N GLY A 433 7.15 0.72 13.93
CA GLY A 433 6.71 -0.30 14.90
C GLY A 433 5.53 0.09 15.79
N THR A 434 5.09 1.34 15.71
CA THR A 434 3.90 1.85 16.38
C THR A 434 2.84 2.22 15.33
N ALA A 435 1.63 1.66 15.46
CA ALA A 435 0.47 2.12 14.73
C ALA A 435 -0.24 3.22 15.52
N ASN A 436 -0.44 4.38 14.89
CA ASN A 436 -1.21 5.49 15.42
C ASN A 436 -2.42 5.71 14.51
N LEU A 437 -3.63 5.65 15.06
CA LEU A 437 -4.87 5.74 14.31
C LEU A 437 -5.65 6.97 14.74
N VAL A 438 -6.41 7.57 13.83
CA VAL A 438 -7.22 8.76 14.09
C VAL A 438 -8.64 8.49 13.61
N PHE A 439 -9.59 8.58 14.53
CA PHE A 439 -11.01 8.47 14.24
C PHE A 439 -11.64 9.86 14.32
N GLU A 440 -12.22 10.32 13.21
CA GLU A 440 -13.04 11.53 13.22
C GLU A 440 -14.50 11.18 13.46
N VAL A 441 -15.05 11.65 14.57
CA VAL A 441 -16.42 11.30 15.00
C VAL A 441 -17.19 12.55 15.42
N ASP A 442 -18.51 12.51 15.27
CA ASP A 442 -19.36 13.53 15.87
C ASP A 442 -19.23 13.49 17.39
N VAL A 443 -19.06 14.65 18.02
CA VAL A 443 -18.96 14.76 19.49
C VAL A 443 -20.18 14.12 20.17
N SER A 444 -21.35 14.19 19.55
CA SER A 444 -22.58 13.55 20.06
C SER A 444 -22.47 12.03 20.18
N LYS A 445 -21.67 11.36 19.34
CA LYS A 445 -21.48 9.89 19.38
C LYS A 445 -20.61 9.45 20.56
N ILE A 446 -19.75 10.32 21.06
CA ILE A 446 -18.83 10.04 22.17
C ILE A 446 -19.22 10.74 23.48
N SER A 447 -20.15 11.71 23.42
CA SER A 447 -20.61 12.45 24.59
C SER A 447 -21.30 11.53 25.61
N ASN A 448 -20.94 11.68 26.89
CA ASN A 448 -21.56 11.01 28.04
C ASN A 448 -21.37 9.48 28.15
N GLY A 449 -20.58 8.86 27.27
CA GLY A 449 -20.26 7.43 27.33
C GLY A 449 -18.79 7.16 27.67
N LYS A 450 -18.49 5.93 28.08
CA LYS A 450 -17.11 5.48 28.31
C LYS A 450 -16.46 5.11 26.99
N ILE A 451 -15.46 5.89 26.58
CA ILE A 451 -14.66 5.63 25.38
C ILE A 451 -13.66 4.50 25.67
N GLY A 452 -13.54 3.57 24.73
CA GLY A 452 -12.59 2.47 24.77
C GLY A 452 -12.19 2.04 23.37
N ILE A 453 -11.29 1.06 23.29
CA ILE A 453 -10.92 0.42 22.03
C ILE A 453 -10.97 -1.09 22.18
N GLU A 454 -11.19 -1.77 21.06
CA GLU A 454 -11.02 -3.21 20.91
C GLU A 454 -10.12 -3.46 19.70
N ILE A 455 -9.10 -4.30 19.88
CA ILE A 455 -8.20 -4.69 18.78
C ILE A 455 -8.66 -6.06 18.30
N MET A 456 -8.91 -6.20 17.01
CA MET A 456 -9.31 -7.44 16.36
C MET A 456 -8.22 -7.89 15.39
N ALA A 457 -7.59 -9.03 15.64
CA ALA A 457 -6.58 -9.61 14.76
C ALA A 457 -7.15 -10.83 14.01
N MET A 458 -6.50 -11.26 12.93
CA MET A 458 -6.90 -12.48 12.24
C MET A 458 -6.52 -13.69 13.08
N GLY A 459 -7.51 -14.49 13.46
CA GLY A 459 -7.31 -15.75 14.15
C GLY A 459 -6.83 -16.86 13.21
N PRO A 460 -6.40 -18.01 13.76
CA PRO A 460 -5.91 -19.16 12.97
C PRO A 460 -6.95 -19.73 11.99
N ASP A 461 -8.23 -19.58 12.31
CA ASP A 461 -9.35 -20.08 11.51
C ASP A 461 -9.82 -19.09 10.43
N GLY A 462 -9.12 -17.96 10.26
CA GLY A 462 -9.47 -16.90 9.30
C GLY A 462 -10.62 -16.00 9.75
N GLU A 463 -11.07 -16.14 11.00
CA GLU A 463 -12.04 -15.26 11.65
C GLU A 463 -11.34 -14.22 12.52
N ARG A 464 -11.99 -13.07 12.72
CA ARG A 464 -11.46 -11.99 13.55
C ARG A 464 -11.65 -12.31 15.03
N GLU A 465 -10.56 -12.28 15.79
CA GLU A 465 -10.57 -12.52 17.24
C GLU A 465 -10.09 -11.29 18.01
N VAL A 466 -10.60 -11.13 19.22
CA VAL A 466 -10.17 -10.04 20.12
C VAL A 466 -8.73 -10.28 20.53
N PHE A 467 -7.85 -9.38 20.13
CA PHE A 467 -6.47 -9.33 20.56
C PHE A 467 -6.37 -8.54 21.88
N PRO A 468 -5.78 -9.10 22.96
CA PRO A 468 -5.67 -8.39 24.22
C PRO A 468 -4.86 -7.09 24.09
N ALA A 469 -5.49 -5.93 24.30
CA ALA A 469 -4.83 -4.63 24.12
C ALA A 469 -3.54 -4.45 24.94
N LYS A 470 -3.43 -5.12 26.10
CA LYS A 470 -2.21 -5.14 26.94
C LYS A 470 -1.03 -5.87 26.29
N GLU A 471 -1.32 -6.83 25.42
CA GLU A 471 -0.30 -7.53 24.65
C GLU A 471 0.20 -6.66 23.49
N ALA A 472 -0.63 -5.70 23.03
CA ALA A 472 -0.29 -4.75 21.98
C ALA A 472 0.56 -3.56 22.47
N GLY A 473 1.12 -3.62 23.68
CA GLY A 473 1.87 -2.51 24.29
C GLY A 473 1.04 -1.71 25.28
N ASP A 474 1.04 -0.38 25.16
CA ASP A 474 0.29 0.51 26.04
C ASP A 474 -0.54 1.53 25.23
N PRO A 475 -1.61 1.08 24.56
CA PRO A 475 -2.42 1.96 23.72
C PRO A 475 -3.04 3.12 24.53
N GLN A 476 -2.87 4.34 24.05
CA GLN A 476 -3.44 5.55 24.65
C GLN A 476 -4.58 6.09 23.79
N ILE A 477 -5.56 6.73 24.43
CA ILE A 477 -6.67 7.41 23.77
C ILE A 477 -6.60 8.90 24.11
N GLU A 478 -6.51 9.73 23.10
CA GLU A 478 -6.60 11.19 23.22
C GLU A 478 -7.81 11.70 22.44
N VAL A 479 -8.56 12.64 23.00
CA VAL A 479 -9.72 13.24 22.34
C VAL A 479 -9.44 14.73 22.13
N HIS A 480 -9.42 15.14 20.87
CA HIS A 480 -9.18 16.52 20.46
C HIS A 480 -10.44 17.06 19.78
N LEU A 481 -11.01 18.15 20.28
CA LEU A 481 -12.13 18.81 19.63
C LEU A 481 -11.63 19.52 18.37
N LEU A 482 -12.25 19.24 17.23
CA LEU A 482 -11.93 19.92 15.98
C LEU A 482 -12.66 21.26 15.95
N MET A 483 -11.89 22.33 15.88
CA MET A 483 -12.40 23.68 15.72
C MET A 483 -12.58 23.91 14.22
N HIS A 484 -13.83 24.04 13.77
CA HIS A 484 -14.10 24.53 12.41
C HIS A 484 -14.06 26.06 12.46
N GLU A 485 -13.10 26.68 11.78
CA GLU A 485 -13.08 28.13 11.52
C GLU A 485 -13.94 28.50 10.31
#